data_AF-A0A9C9BW17-F1
#
_entry.id   AF-A0A9C9BW17-F1
#
_cell.length_a   1.000
_cell.length_b   1.000
_cell.length_c   1.000
_cell.angle_alpha   90.00
_cell.angle_beta   90.00
_cell.angle_gamma   90.00
#
_symmetry.space_group_name_H-M   'P 1'
#
loop_
_entity.id
_entity.type
_entity.pdbx_description
1 polymer ?
#
loop_
_entity_poly.entity_id
_entity_poly.type
_entity_poly.pdbx_seq_one_letter_code
_entity_poly.pdbx_strand_id
1 'polypeptide(L)'
;VVAMTSMTLLNGTFDDLIGLPRPKAVTLLLGPTTPLTPALFEYGVDIISGAIVEDIPLTLRAVAQGANFHQLHHLGVRLVSIRRR
;
A
#
# COMPACT_ATOMS: atom_id res chain seq x y z
N VAL A 1 14.13 6.71 5.96
CA VAL A 1 12.87 6.31 5.27
C VAL A 1 11.86 5.97 6.35
N VAL A 2 10.62 6.43 6.22
CA VAL A 2 9.50 6.01 7.07
C VAL A 2 8.53 5.21 6.22
N ALA A 3 8.27 3.98 6.64
CA ALA A 3 7.36 3.05 5.97
C ALA A 3 6.08 2.94 6.81
N MET A 4 4.95 3.31 6.24
CA MET A 4 3.64 3.26 6.90
C MET A 4 2.76 2.24 6.18
N THR A 5 2.15 1.34 6.95
CA THR A 5 1.13 0.44 6.40
C THR A 5 -0.07 1.22 5.91
N SER A 6 -0.65 0.84 4.77
CA SER A 6 -1.92 1.39 4.27
C SER A 6 -3.12 1.05 5.14
N MET A 7 -2.96 0.16 6.12
CA MET A 7 -3.96 -0.02 7.18
C MET A 7 -4.20 1.25 8.00
N THR A 8 -3.27 2.22 7.99
CA THR A 8 -3.47 3.52 8.67
C THR A 8 -4.62 4.32 8.07
N LEU A 9 -4.91 4.15 6.77
CA LEU A 9 -6.06 4.75 6.11
C LEU A 9 -7.38 4.14 6.63
N LEU A 10 -7.38 2.81 6.84
CA LEU A 10 -8.58 2.08 7.25
C LEU A 10 -8.88 2.22 8.74
N ASN A 11 -7.86 2.27 9.59
CA ASN A 11 -8.02 2.39 11.04
C ASN A 11 -7.99 3.85 11.54
N GLY A 12 -7.96 4.84 10.63
CA GLY A 12 -8.06 6.26 10.95
C GLY A 12 -6.80 6.91 11.55
N THR A 13 -5.65 6.24 11.50
CA THR A 13 -4.39 6.77 12.07
C THR A 13 -3.49 7.47 11.05
N PHE A 14 -3.87 7.50 9.77
CA PHE A 14 -3.04 8.07 8.70
C PHE A 14 -2.73 9.55 8.93
N ASP A 15 -3.73 10.38 9.21
CA ASP A 15 -3.57 11.84 9.32
C ASP A 15 -2.64 12.23 10.48
N ASP A 16 -2.84 11.61 11.64
CA ASP A 16 -1.99 11.82 12.82
C ASP A 16 -0.54 11.41 12.53
N LEU A 17 -0.37 10.24 11.90
CA LEU A 17 0.96 9.73 11.59
C LEU A 17 1.62 10.61 10.53
N ILE A 18 1.01 10.87 9.38
CA ILE A 18 1.63 11.62 8.30
C ILE A 18 1.99 13.06 8.71
N GLY A 19 1.19 13.66 9.60
CA GLY A 19 1.44 15.01 10.14
C GLY A 19 2.64 15.14 11.10
N LEU A 20 3.19 14.03 11.61
CA LEU A 20 4.35 14.11 12.50
C LEU A 20 5.58 14.70 11.78
N PRO A 21 6.32 15.64 12.40
CA PRO A 21 7.53 16.21 11.82
C PRO A 21 8.58 15.15 11.50
N ARG A 22 9.01 15.09 10.24
CA ARG A 22 10.05 14.16 9.78
C ARG A 22 11.03 14.83 8.83
N PRO A 23 11.92 15.70 9.35
CA PRO A 23 12.88 16.38 8.50
C PRO A 23 13.74 15.36 7.75
N LYS A 24 13.82 15.50 6.42
CA LYS A 24 14.67 14.70 5.51
C LYS A 24 14.29 13.22 5.34
N ALA A 25 13.14 12.78 5.85
CA ALA A 25 12.69 11.39 5.64
C ALA A 25 11.91 11.25 4.33
N VAL A 26 12.25 10.23 3.53
CA VAL A 26 11.38 9.74 2.45
C VAL A 26 10.26 8.91 3.07
N THR A 27 9.02 9.26 2.76
CA THR A 27 7.80 8.61 3.27
C THR A 27 7.23 7.63 2.24
N LEU A 28 7.04 6.39 2.68
CA LEU A 28 6.49 5.30 1.91
C LEU A 28 5.17 4.85 2.55
N LEU A 29 4.08 4.85 1.78
CA LEU A 29 2.83 4.19 2.16
C LEU A 29 2.74 2.85 1.43
N LEU A 30 2.56 1.75 2.18
CA LEU A 30 2.69 0.40 1.63
C LEU A 30 1.64 -0.59 2.12
N GLY A 31 1.34 -1.56 1.25
CA GLY A 31 0.50 -2.71 1.56
C GLY A 31 -0.52 -3.00 0.46
N PRO A 32 -1.16 -4.18 0.48
CA PRO A 32 -2.13 -4.56 -0.56
C PRO A 32 -3.35 -3.63 -0.61
N THR A 33 -3.66 -3.00 0.52
CA THR A 33 -4.76 -2.04 0.68
C THR A 33 -4.41 -0.62 0.22
N THR A 34 -3.19 -0.38 -0.27
CA THR A 34 -2.76 0.96 -0.71
C THR A 34 -3.53 1.39 -1.96
N PRO A 35 -4.29 2.50 -1.91
CA PRO A 35 -4.88 3.07 -3.12
C PRO A 35 -3.78 3.49 -4.08
N LEU A 36 -3.78 2.98 -5.31
CA LEU A 36 -2.80 3.34 -6.35
C LEU A 36 -3.20 4.66 -7.02
N THR A 37 -3.28 5.74 -6.23
CA THR A 37 -3.73 7.07 -6.67
C THR A 37 -2.66 8.14 -6.42
N PRO A 38 -2.36 9.01 -7.40
CA PRO A 38 -1.45 10.13 -7.22
C PRO A 38 -1.86 11.11 -6.12
N ALA A 39 -3.14 11.15 -5.74
CA ALA A 39 -3.65 12.07 -4.71
C ALA A 39 -2.90 11.93 -3.38
N LEU A 40 -2.38 10.74 -3.04
CA LEU A 40 -1.60 10.52 -1.82
C LEU A 40 -0.31 11.36 -1.76
N PHE A 41 0.23 11.79 -2.91
CA PHE A 41 1.39 12.68 -2.94
C PHE A 41 1.07 14.09 -2.42
N GLU A 42 -0.17 14.53 -2.51
CA GLU A 42 -0.63 15.81 -1.96
C GLU A 42 -0.67 15.78 -0.43
N TYR A 43 -0.77 14.59 0.17
CA TYR A 43 -0.73 14.36 1.62
C TYR A 43 0.68 14.15 2.19
N GLY A 44 1.74 14.31 1.39
CA GLY A 44 3.12 14.19 1.87
C GLY A 44 3.71 12.77 1.84
N VAL A 45 3.04 11.83 1.16
CA VAL A 45 3.66 10.55 0.77
C VAL A 45 4.64 10.80 -0.38
N ASP A 46 5.81 10.16 -0.38
CA ASP A 46 6.79 10.24 -1.49
C ASP A 46 6.71 9.02 -2.42
N ILE A 47 6.42 7.86 -1.84
CA ILE A 47 6.34 6.57 -2.53
C ILE A 47 5.05 5.85 -2.13
N ILE A 48 4.32 5.35 -3.12
CA ILE A 48 3.09 4.56 -2.95
C ILE A 48 3.41 3.15 -3.41
N SER A 49 3.32 2.16 -2.51
CA SER A 49 3.60 0.75 -2.83
C SER A 49 2.39 -0.13 -2.55
N GLY A 50 1.73 -0.56 -3.62
CA GLY A 50 0.55 -1.40 -3.53
C GLY A 50 0.70 -2.69 -4.33
N ALA A 51 -0.45 -3.25 -4.69
CA ALA A 51 -0.52 -4.47 -5.46
C ALA A 51 -1.62 -4.37 -6.53
N ILE A 52 -1.39 -5.00 -7.68
CA ILE A 52 -2.36 -5.15 -8.76
C ILE A 52 -2.74 -6.62 -8.83
N VAL A 53 -4.05 -6.90 -8.82
CA VAL A 53 -4.58 -8.24 -9.06
C VAL A 53 -4.60 -8.50 -10.57
N GLU A 54 -3.79 -9.44 -11.03
CA GLU A 54 -3.66 -9.81 -12.45
C GLU A 54 -4.54 -11.03 -12.80
N ASP A 55 -4.73 -11.96 -11.86
CA ASP A 55 -5.69 -13.06 -11.97
C ASP A 55 -6.78 -12.91 -10.90
N ILE A 56 -7.90 -12.30 -11.28
CA ILE A 56 -9.02 -12.04 -10.38
C ILE A 56 -9.66 -13.36 -9.89
N PRO A 57 -10.04 -14.33 -10.74
CA PRO A 57 -10.64 -15.58 -10.28
C PRO A 57 -9.77 -16.37 -9.29
N LEU A 58 -8.47 -16.49 -9.55
CA LEU A 58 -7.55 -17.21 -8.66
C LEU A 58 -7.34 -16.46 -7.34
N THR A 59 -7.16 -15.16 -7.40
CA THR A 59 -6.99 -14.32 -6.20
C THR A 59 -8.23 -14.38 -5.31
N LEU A 60 -9.44 -14.28 -5.88
CA LEU A 60 -10.68 -14.39 -5.12
C LEU A 60 -10.83 -15.74 -4.42
N ARG A 61 -10.53 -16.85 -5.12
CA ARG A 61 -10.57 -18.19 -4.50
C ARG A 61 -9.56 -18.32 -3.36
N ALA A 62 -8.33 -17.84 -3.57
CA ALA A 62 -7.29 -17.89 -2.56
C ALA A 62 -7.64 -17.06 -1.32
N VAL A 63 -8.16 -15.83 -1.51
CA VAL A 63 -8.64 -14.98 -0.41
C VAL A 63 -9.79 -15.67 0.35
N ALA A 64 -10.75 -16.26 -0.35
CA ALA A 64 -11.87 -16.98 0.27
C ALA A 64 -11.42 -18.20 1.10
N GLN A 65 -10.24 -18.77 0.79
CA GLN A 65 -9.62 -19.87 1.53
C GLN A 65 -8.67 -19.41 2.64
N GLY A 66 -8.58 -18.11 2.91
CA GLY A 66 -7.72 -17.54 3.95
C GLY A 66 -6.25 -17.42 3.56
N ALA A 67 -5.94 -17.36 2.26
CA ALA A 67 -4.56 -17.16 1.82
C ALA A 67 -4.00 -15.83 2.34
N ASN A 68 -2.79 -15.88 2.89
CA ASN A 68 -2.06 -14.69 3.31
C ASN A 68 -1.42 -13.99 2.10
N PHE A 69 -0.93 -12.77 2.29
CA PHE A 69 -0.38 -11.98 1.19
C PHE A 69 0.83 -12.62 0.51
N HIS A 70 1.70 -13.32 1.25
CA HIS A 70 2.83 -14.02 0.64
C HIS A 70 2.36 -15.07 -0.38
N GLN A 71 1.27 -15.79 -0.07
CA GLN A 71 0.66 -16.73 -1.01
C GLN A 71 0.03 -15.99 -2.21
N LEU A 72 -0.72 -14.91 -1.96
CA LEU A 72 -1.38 -14.14 -3.02
C LEU A 72 -0.39 -13.55 -4.04
N HIS A 73 0.76 -13.06 -3.56
CA HIS A 73 1.85 -12.54 -4.39
C HIS A 73 2.37 -13.57 -5.41
N HIS A 74 2.32 -14.87 -5.09
CA HIS A 74 2.74 -15.93 -5.99
C HIS A 74 1.62 -16.49 -6.87
N LEU A 75 0.36 -16.12 -6.60
CA LEU A 75 -0.82 -16.72 -7.24
C LEU A 75 -1.47 -15.82 -8.29
N GLY A 76 -1.44 -14.50 -8.12
CA GLY A 76 -2.14 -13.63 -9.08
C GLY A 76 -2.03 -12.14 -8.79
N VAL A 77 -1.04 -11.75 -8.00
CA VAL A 77 -0.88 -10.39 -7.51
C VAL A 77 0.53 -9.90 -7.80
N ARG A 78 0.65 -8.78 -8.51
CA ARG A 78 1.93 -8.12 -8.79
C ARG A 78 2.13 -6.89 -7.90
N LEU A 79 3.31 -6.78 -7.31
CA LEU A 79 3.72 -5.60 -6.55
C LEU A 79 4.01 -4.43 -7.49
N VAL A 80 3.60 -3.24 -7.07
CA VAL A 80 3.86 -1.99 -7.80
C VAL A 80 4.27 -0.88 -6.85
N SER A 81 5.17 -0.02 -7.32
CA SER A 81 5.60 1.18 -6.62
C SER A 81 5.55 2.38 -7.55
N ILE A 82 4.93 3.47 -7.10
CA ILE A 82 4.85 4.75 -7.79
C ILE A 82 5.60 5.76 -6.93
N ARG A 83 6.52 6.52 -7.53
CA ARG A 83 7.29 7.55 -6.83
C ARG A 83 6.96 8.93 -7.41
N ARG A 84 6.78 9.92 -6.53
CA ARG A 84 6.66 11.32 -6.91
C ARG A 84 7.92 11.76 -7.65
N ARG A 85 7.76 12.36 -8.85
CA ARG A 85 8.87 12.93 -9.62
C ARG A 85 9.39 14.21 -8.97
#